data_AF-A0A8C4QX54-F1
#
_entry.id   AF-A0A8C4QX54-F1
#
_cell.length_a   1.000
_cell.length_b   1.000
_cell.length_c   1.000
_cell.angle_alpha   90.00
_cell.angle_beta   90.00
_cell.angle_gamma   90.00
#
_symmetry.space_group_name_H-M   'P 1'
#
loop_
_entity.id
_entity.type
_entity.pdbx_description
1 polymer ?
#
loop_
_entity_poly.entity_id
_entity_poly.type
_entity_poly.pdbx_seq_one_letter_code
_entity_poly.pdbx_strand_id
1 'polypeptide(L)'
;MSLASLKQELKLLESIFDKNHERFRIDSCCVDELACRFVSADCALLIRCTIAEEYPVSPPIWFAESEDPHLAAVLEKLGGICSGKTVLLQQLKRLLTDLCKLYGLPQHPDIEMLDQPLPSEQICCSFDLNKKGTVSGSVQATDRLMKELRDIYRSASFKGGNYAVELVNDSLYEWNVKILKVDPDSALHSDLLILKEKEEKCCISMNFSFRDNFPFDPPFVRVVSPILTGGYVLGGGAICMELLTKQGWSSAYSIESVIMQISATLVKGKARIQFGANTSQYSLARAQQSFKSLVQIHEKNGMPHSAIVHLSVYITGSESYQTHSCRANLRHCKYIRGRCWLMLFSCGEIPPQGALGKTCMVAV
;
A
#
# COMPACT_ATOMS: atom_id res chain seq x y z
N MET A 1 -7.61 30.17 -7.60
CA MET A 1 -7.29 28.81 -7.15
C MET A 1 -8.43 27.95 -7.63
N SER A 2 -8.15 27.00 -8.52
CA SER A 2 -9.13 26.40 -9.41
C SER A 2 -9.94 25.31 -8.72
N LEU A 3 -11.16 25.07 -9.22
CA LEU A 3 -12.01 23.88 -9.04
C LEU A 3 -11.25 22.55 -8.79
N ALA A 4 -10.02 22.42 -9.29
CA ALA A 4 -9.11 21.31 -9.03
C ALA A 4 -8.81 21.10 -7.52
N SER A 5 -8.56 22.15 -6.73
CA SER A 5 -8.29 21.99 -5.29
C SER A 5 -9.53 21.52 -4.52
N LEU A 6 -10.70 22.03 -4.88
CA LEU A 6 -11.98 21.59 -4.32
C LEU A 6 -12.24 20.11 -4.63
N LYS A 7 -12.03 19.68 -5.88
CA LYS A 7 -12.14 18.26 -6.27
C LYS A 7 -11.20 17.35 -5.48
N GLN A 8 -9.99 17.83 -5.15
CA GLN A 8 -9.03 17.09 -4.31
C GLN A 8 -9.52 17.00 -2.85
N GLU A 9 -10.08 18.07 -2.30
CA GLU A 9 -10.68 18.08 -0.96
C GLU A 9 -11.84 17.07 -0.88
N LEU A 10 -12.79 17.13 -1.81
CA LEU A 10 -13.94 16.23 -1.86
C LEU A 10 -13.53 14.76 -2.00
N LYS A 11 -12.50 14.48 -2.81
CA LYS A 11 -11.95 13.14 -2.99
C LYS A 11 -11.28 12.60 -1.73
N LEU A 12 -10.58 13.46 -0.97
CA LEU A 12 -10.01 13.07 0.32
C LEU A 12 -11.13 12.71 1.31
N LEU A 13 -12.20 13.50 1.37
CA LEU A 13 -13.35 13.25 2.24
C LEU A 13 -14.00 11.90 1.97
N GLU A 14 -14.27 11.57 0.71
CA GLU A 14 -14.82 10.26 0.32
C GLU A 14 -13.87 9.09 0.64
N SER A 15 -12.56 9.33 0.69
CA SER A 15 -11.58 8.29 1.02
C SER A 15 -11.47 8.01 2.52
N ILE A 16 -11.80 8.99 3.37
CA ILE A 16 -11.75 8.88 4.83
C ILE A 16 -13.09 8.39 5.37
N PHE A 17 -14.21 8.94 4.86
CA PHE A 17 -15.54 8.70 5.40
C PHE A 17 -16.40 7.90 4.41
N ASP A 18 -16.38 6.58 4.55
CA ASP A 18 -17.26 5.72 3.77
C ASP A 18 -18.72 5.75 4.30
N LYS A 19 -19.63 5.12 3.55
CA LYS A 19 -21.06 5.07 3.88
C LYS A 19 -21.38 4.28 5.16
N ASN A 20 -20.45 3.47 5.65
CA ASN A 20 -20.60 2.61 6.83
C ASN A 20 -19.81 3.12 8.03
N HIS A 21 -19.13 4.26 7.91
CA HIS A 21 -18.28 4.81 8.95
C HIS A 21 -19.10 5.07 10.24
N GLU A 22 -18.49 4.78 11.39
CA GLU A 22 -19.18 4.65 12.69
C GLU A 22 -19.69 5.98 13.22
N ARG A 23 -19.11 7.11 12.80
CA ARG A 23 -19.41 8.45 13.35
C ARG A 23 -19.88 9.47 12.32
N PHE A 24 -19.46 9.34 11.08
CA PHE A 24 -19.70 10.33 10.05
C PHE A 24 -19.77 9.66 8.69
N ARG A 25 -20.90 9.75 8.02
CA ARG A 25 -21.19 9.05 6.76
C ARG A 25 -21.46 10.10 5.69
N ILE A 26 -20.82 9.96 4.54
CA ILE A 26 -21.09 10.84 3.39
C ILE A 26 -22.21 10.21 2.56
N ASP A 27 -23.34 10.92 2.47
CA ASP A 27 -24.51 10.50 1.69
C ASP A 27 -24.35 10.91 0.22
N SER A 28 -23.93 12.17 -0.02
CA SER A 28 -23.66 12.74 -1.35
C SER A 28 -22.50 13.73 -1.28
N CYS A 29 -21.67 13.76 -2.31
CA CYS A 29 -20.51 14.63 -2.41
C CYS A 29 -20.36 15.10 -3.87
N CYS A 30 -20.59 16.38 -4.13
CA CYS A 30 -20.36 17.01 -5.43
C CYS A 30 -19.72 18.39 -5.26
N VAL A 31 -19.42 19.07 -6.37
CA VAL A 31 -18.73 20.37 -6.37
C VAL A 31 -19.57 21.51 -5.78
N ASP A 32 -20.90 21.35 -5.74
CA ASP A 32 -21.84 22.38 -5.29
C ASP A 32 -22.45 22.05 -3.92
N GLU A 33 -22.46 20.76 -3.53
CA GLU A 33 -23.11 20.29 -2.31
C GLU A 33 -22.38 19.08 -1.70
N LEU A 34 -22.18 19.11 -0.39
CA LEU A 34 -21.76 17.96 0.43
C LEU A 34 -22.86 17.66 1.46
N ALA A 35 -23.49 16.49 1.34
CA ALA A 35 -24.49 16.00 2.27
C ALA A 35 -23.93 14.82 3.08
N CYS A 36 -23.96 14.95 4.40
CA CYS A 36 -23.37 14.00 5.32
C CYS A 36 -24.23 13.81 6.56
N ARG A 37 -23.99 12.69 7.25
CA ARG A 37 -24.73 12.29 8.44
C ARG A 37 -23.77 12.02 9.57
N PHE A 38 -23.97 12.71 10.68
CA PHE A 38 -23.26 12.44 11.92
C PHE A 38 -24.06 11.45 12.76
N VAL A 39 -23.43 10.35 13.18
CA VAL A 39 -24.10 9.25 13.90
C VAL A 39 -23.63 9.23 15.35
N SER A 40 -24.59 9.41 16.26
CA SER A 40 -24.44 9.19 17.70
C SER A 40 -25.26 7.96 18.13
N ALA A 41 -25.09 7.52 19.38
CA ALA A 41 -25.77 6.34 19.92
C ALA A 41 -27.31 6.44 19.82
N ASP A 42 -27.86 7.65 19.96
CA ASP A 42 -29.30 7.88 20.10
C ASP A 42 -29.92 8.69 18.94
N CYS A 43 -29.10 9.22 18.02
CA CYS A 43 -29.59 10.10 16.95
C CYS A 43 -28.63 10.15 15.76
N ALA A 44 -29.18 10.39 14.57
CA ALA A 44 -28.41 10.65 13.35
C ALA A 44 -28.75 12.05 12.82
N LEU A 45 -27.77 12.94 12.82
CA LEU A 45 -27.92 14.33 12.44
C LEU A 45 -27.55 14.50 10.96
N LEU A 46 -28.49 15.00 10.15
CA LEU A 46 -28.23 15.33 8.75
C LEU A 46 -27.63 16.74 8.63
N ILE A 47 -26.47 16.82 8.00
CA ILE A 47 -25.71 18.04 7.79
C ILE A 47 -25.50 18.20 6.28
N ARG A 48 -25.79 19.39 5.78
CA ARG A 48 -25.56 19.77 4.38
C ARG A 48 -24.60 20.94 4.32
N CYS A 49 -23.79 20.97 3.28
CA CYS A 49 -22.84 22.02 3.03
C CYS A 49 -23.00 22.46 1.58
N THR A 50 -23.29 23.74 1.36
CA THR A 50 -23.37 24.33 0.03
C THR A 50 -22.06 25.02 -0.28
N ILE A 51 -21.49 24.70 -1.44
CA ILE A 51 -20.22 25.23 -1.92
C ILE A 51 -20.53 26.15 -3.10
N ALA A 52 -20.13 27.42 -2.99
CA ALA A 52 -20.34 28.41 -4.04
C ALA A 52 -19.28 28.30 -5.14
N GLU A 53 -19.62 28.77 -6.35
CA GLU A 53 -18.73 28.69 -7.52
C GLU A 53 -17.43 29.48 -7.33
N GLU A 54 -17.45 30.54 -6.51
CA GLU A 54 -16.27 31.35 -6.22
C GLU A 54 -15.36 30.76 -5.14
N TYR A 55 -15.61 29.53 -4.67
CA TYR A 55 -14.74 28.83 -3.73
C TYR A 55 -13.28 28.80 -4.23
N PRO A 56 -12.27 29.07 -3.37
CA PRO A 56 -12.34 29.26 -1.91
C PRO A 56 -12.52 30.72 -1.47
N VAL A 57 -12.85 31.65 -2.38
CA VAL A 57 -13.05 33.07 -2.04
C VAL A 57 -14.32 33.24 -1.19
N SER A 58 -15.40 32.53 -1.56
CA SER A 58 -16.58 32.34 -0.74
C SER A 58 -16.43 31.05 0.09
N PRO A 59 -16.52 31.11 1.43
CA PRO A 59 -16.45 29.91 2.27
C PRO A 59 -17.73 29.06 2.10
N PRO A 60 -17.63 27.72 2.22
CA PRO A 60 -18.80 26.86 2.22
C PRO A 60 -19.76 27.18 3.37
N ILE A 61 -21.06 27.03 3.12
CA ILE A 61 -22.11 27.31 4.09
C ILE A 61 -22.69 25.99 4.59
N TRP A 62 -22.66 25.78 5.91
CA TRP A 62 -23.12 24.56 6.55
C TRP A 62 -24.51 24.74 7.17
N PHE A 63 -25.37 23.76 6.95
CA PHE A 63 -26.75 23.68 7.43
C PHE A 63 -26.95 22.33 8.12
N ALA A 64 -27.81 22.28 9.13
CA ALA A 64 -28.25 21.03 9.72
C ALA A 64 -29.76 21.05 9.92
N GLU A 65 -30.41 19.91 9.69
CA GLU A 65 -31.83 19.74 9.93
C GLU A 65 -32.05 19.40 11.42
N SER A 66 -31.92 20.39 12.30
CA SER A 66 -32.10 20.24 13.76
C SER A 66 -32.47 21.58 14.43
N GLU A 67 -33.27 21.51 15.49
CA GLU A 67 -33.72 22.65 16.30
C GLU A 67 -32.78 22.95 17.50
N ASP A 68 -31.65 22.25 17.61
CA ASP A 68 -30.70 22.44 18.74
C ASP A 68 -29.94 23.78 18.64
N PRO A 69 -30.12 24.72 19.59
CA PRO A 69 -29.41 26.00 19.57
C PRO A 69 -27.89 25.86 19.75
N HIS A 70 -27.41 24.79 20.37
CA HIS A 70 -25.97 24.54 20.52
C HIS A 70 -25.33 24.14 19.19
N LEU A 71 -26.06 23.37 18.38
CA LEU A 71 -25.64 23.02 17.02
C LEU A 71 -25.60 24.25 16.11
N ALA A 72 -26.61 25.12 16.19
CA ALA A 72 -26.62 26.38 15.44
C ALA A 72 -25.38 27.24 15.76
N ALA A 73 -25.01 27.34 17.05
CA ALA A 73 -23.81 28.05 17.48
C ALA A 73 -22.50 27.40 17.00
N VAL A 74 -22.47 26.07 16.80
CA VAL A 74 -21.31 25.38 16.18
C VAL A 74 -21.20 25.74 14.70
N LEU A 75 -22.31 25.72 13.96
CA LEU A 75 -22.33 26.04 12.52
C LEU A 75 -21.95 27.50 12.25
N GLU A 76 -22.44 28.47 13.05
CA GLU A 76 -22.05 29.87 12.92
C GLU A 76 -20.55 30.10 13.11
N LYS A 77 -19.92 29.35 14.03
CA LYS A 77 -18.47 29.44 14.29
C LYS A 77 -17.62 28.94 13.12
N LEU A 78 -18.16 28.08 12.24
CA LEU A 78 -17.45 27.61 11.04
C LEU A 78 -17.25 28.72 10.01
N GLY A 79 -18.18 29.69 9.96
CA GLY A 79 -18.11 30.84 9.07
C GLY A 79 -16.91 31.76 9.33
N GLY A 80 -16.23 31.63 10.46
CA GLY A 80 -14.99 32.36 10.77
C GLY A 80 -13.72 31.74 10.16
N ILE A 81 -13.81 30.53 9.57
CA ILE A 81 -12.70 29.85 8.92
C ILE A 81 -12.74 30.18 7.42
N CYS A 82 -12.03 31.24 7.02
CA CYS A 82 -12.07 31.77 5.65
C CYS A 82 -10.69 31.84 4.97
N SER A 83 -9.63 31.39 5.64
CA SER A 83 -8.25 31.59 5.15
C SER A 83 -7.47 30.28 5.14
N GLY A 84 -7.15 29.80 3.94
CA GLY A 84 -6.39 28.58 3.74
C GLY A 84 -6.52 28.04 2.31
N LYS A 85 -5.72 27.01 1.99
CA LYS A 85 -5.84 26.27 0.71
C LYS A 85 -6.84 25.11 0.77
N THR A 86 -7.35 24.79 1.97
CA THR A 86 -8.16 23.61 2.29
C THR A 86 -9.31 23.99 3.23
N VAL A 87 -10.09 25.01 2.84
CA VAL A 87 -11.10 25.63 3.71
C VAL A 87 -12.20 24.64 4.07
N LEU A 88 -12.64 23.81 3.12
CA LEU A 88 -13.66 22.78 3.33
C LEU A 88 -13.20 21.72 4.33
N LEU A 89 -11.97 21.21 4.21
CA LEU A 89 -11.42 20.21 5.13
C LEU A 89 -11.26 20.77 6.55
N GLN A 90 -10.81 22.02 6.67
CA GLN A 90 -10.64 22.69 7.96
C GLN A 90 -11.98 22.93 8.66
N GLN A 91 -12.99 23.39 7.92
CA GLN A 91 -14.35 23.56 8.44
C GLN A 91 -14.94 22.21 8.87
N LEU A 92 -14.78 21.16 8.06
CA LEU A 92 -15.29 19.83 8.43
C LEU A 92 -14.59 19.26 9.67
N LYS A 93 -13.26 19.38 9.76
CA LYS A 93 -12.51 18.93 10.93
C LYS A 93 -13.00 19.64 12.19
N ARG A 94 -13.22 20.95 12.11
CA ARG A 94 -13.73 21.73 13.23
C ARG A 94 -15.14 21.31 13.61
N LEU A 95 -16.01 21.13 12.61
CA LEU A 95 -17.38 20.66 12.81
C LEU A 95 -17.40 19.30 13.52
N LEU A 96 -16.65 18.32 13.03
CA LEU A 96 -16.56 16.99 13.64
C LEU A 96 -16.01 17.04 15.07
N THR A 97 -14.98 17.86 15.31
CA THR A 97 -14.39 18.04 16.63
C THR A 97 -15.40 18.62 17.62
N ASP A 98 -16.16 19.63 17.20
CA ASP A 98 -17.13 20.31 18.06
C ASP A 98 -18.40 19.46 18.25
N LEU A 99 -18.83 18.69 17.25
CA LEU A 99 -19.90 17.69 17.40
C LEU A 99 -19.49 16.57 18.37
N CYS A 100 -18.27 16.04 18.29
CA CYS A 100 -17.78 15.05 19.25
C CYS A 100 -17.80 15.61 20.68
N LYS A 101 -17.44 16.88 20.89
CA LYS A 101 -17.53 17.53 22.20
C LYS A 101 -18.97 17.73 22.66
N LEU A 102 -19.85 18.18 21.76
CA LEU A 102 -21.25 18.47 22.08
C LEU A 102 -22.01 17.19 22.50
N TYR A 103 -21.75 16.07 21.81
CA TYR A 103 -22.38 14.78 22.10
C TYR A 103 -21.57 13.88 23.06
N GLY A 104 -20.48 14.38 23.64
CA GLY A 104 -19.67 13.63 24.63
C GLY A 104 -18.98 12.37 24.07
N LEU A 105 -18.62 12.35 22.79
CA LEU A 105 -18.04 11.20 22.09
C LEU A 105 -16.50 11.30 22.04
N PRO A 106 -15.76 10.17 22.12
CA PRO A 106 -14.31 10.17 21.93
C PRO A 106 -13.98 10.61 20.50
N GLN A 107 -12.96 11.47 20.36
CA GLN A 107 -12.49 11.89 19.04
C GLN A 107 -11.96 10.67 18.27
N HIS A 108 -12.50 10.45 17.08
CA HIS A 108 -12.06 9.34 16.23
C HIS A 108 -10.72 9.70 15.57
N PRO A 109 -9.73 8.78 15.50
CA PRO A 109 -8.43 9.05 14.87
C PRO A 109 -8.56 9.49 13.40
N ASP A 110 -9.65 9.14 12.72
CA ASP A 110 -9.91 9.56 11.34
C ASP A 110 -10.17 11.07 11.20
N ILE A 111 -10.54 11.77 12.29
CA ILE A 111 -10.67 13.24 12.31
C ILE A 111 -9.29 13.91 12.17
N GLU A 112 -8.22 13.27 12.67
CA GLU A 112 -6.85 13.74 12.51
C GLU A 112 -6.32 13.52 11.07
N MET A 113 -6.96 12.65 10.29
CA MET A 113 -6.59 12.41 8.88
C MET A 113 -6.98 13.58 7.96
N LEU A 114 -7.81 14.51 8.41
CA LEU A 114 -8.18 15.72 7.67
C LEU A 114 -7.06 16.77 7.59
N ASP A 115 -5.98 16.62 8.40
CA ASP A 115 -4.79 17.47 8.33
C ASP A 115 -3.80 17.07 7.23
N GLN A 116 -4.10 16.01 6.47
CA GLN A 116 -3.22 15.51 5.42
C GLN A 116 -3.09 16.53 4.27
N PRO A 117 -1.88 16.67 3.68
CA PRO A 117 -1.70 17.52 2.51
C PRO A 117 -2.55 17.01 1.34
N LEU A 118 -3.19 17.94 0.61
CA LEU A 118 -3.99 17.60 -0.57
C LEU A 118 -3.17 16.74 -1.55
N PRO A 119 -3.80 15.73 -2.18
CA PRO A 119 -3.12 14.94 -3.20
C PRO A 119 -2.72 15.84 -4.37
N SER A 120 -1.42 16.07 -4.56
CA SER A 120 -0.87 16.97 -5.58
C SER A 120 -1.11 16.46 -7.01
N GLU A 121 -1.63 17.33 -7.88
CA GLU A 121 -1.67 17.12 -9.34
C GLU A 121 -0.25 17.27 -9.93
N GLN A 122 0.54 16.19 -9.90
CA GLN A 122 1.49 15.78 -10.96
C GLN A 122 2.34 14.59 -10.49
N ILE A 123 2.58 13.68 -11.45
CA ILE A 123 3.20 12.35 -11.37
C ILE A 123 2.22 11.23 -11.01
N CYS A 124 1.60 10.71 -12.08
CA CYS A 124 0.87 9.45 -12.23
C CYS A 124 0.99 8.51 -11.01
N CYS A 125 -0.05 8.48 -10.17
CA CYS A 125 -0.27 7.43 -9.18
C CYS A 125 -1.67 7.50 -8.53
N SER A 126 -2.75 7.61 -9.30
CA SER A 126 -4.09 7.53 -8.75
C SER A 126 -4.44 6.09 -8.32
N PHE A 127 -4.34 5.79 -7.03
CA PHE A 127 -5.10 4.68 -6.40
C PHE A 127 -6.55 5.14 -6.28
N ASP A 128 -7.26 5.07 -7.40
CA ASP A 128 -8.71 5.13 -7.44
C ASP A 128 -9.24 3.70 -7.45
N LEU A 129 -9.47 3.15 -6.26
CA LEU A 129 -10.26 1.95 -6.06
C LEU A 129 -11.40 2.33 -5.10
N ASN A 130 -12.41 3.02 -5.64
CA ASN A 130 -13.75 2.95 -5.06
C ASN A 130 -14.83 3.37 -6.07
N LYS A 131 -15.36 2.39 -6.81
CA LYS A 131 -16.78 2.29 -7.16
C LYS A 131 -17.06 0.84 -7.53
N LYS A 132 -17.99 0.20 -6.79
CA LYS A 132 -18.56 -1.10 -7.16
C LYS A 132 -19.10 -1.00 -8.59
N GLY A 133 -18.60 -1.85 -9.48
CA GLY A 133 -19.12 -2.05 -10.84
C GLY A 133 -18.04 -2.03 -11.90
N THR A 134 -17.50 -3.21 -12.22
CA THR A 134 -16.60 -3.49 -13.37
C THR A 134 -15.27 -2.73 -13.35
N VAL A 135 -14.19 -3.42 -12.97
CA VAL A 135 -12.83 -2.94 -13.23
C VAL A 135 -12.67 -2.85 -14.75
N SER A 136 -12.61 -1.63 -15.28
CA SER A 136 -12.34 -1.35 -16.70
C SER A 136 -10.85 -1.54 -16.96
N GLY A 137 -10.40 -2.79 -16.91
CA GLY A 137 -9.04 -3.18 -17.23
C GLY A 137 -8.63 -2.76 -18.64
N SER A 138 -7.39 -2.28 -18.83
CA SER A 138 -6.84 -2.15 -20.18
C SER A 138 -6.64 -3.54 -20.81
N VAL A 139 -6.80 -3.66 -22.13
CA VAL A 139 -6.58 -4.93 -22.86
C VAL A 139 -5.16 -5.44 -22.61
N GLN A 140 -4.17 -4.54 -22.58
CA GLN A 140 -2.77 -4.89 -22.30
C GLN A 140 -2.58 -5.47 -20.89
N ALA A 141 -3.18 -4.86 -19.88
CA ALA A 141 -3.12 -5.36 -18.51
C ALA A 141 -3.83 -6.71 -18.38
N THR A 142 -5.00 -6.85 -19.00
CA THR A 142 -5.79 -8.10 -18.99
C THR A 142 -5.00 -9.24 -19.64
N ASP A 143 -4.42 -9.02 -20.82
CA ASP A 143 -3.60 -10.01 -21.53
C ASP A 143 -2.37 -10.42 -20.72
N ARG A 144 -1.71 -9.44 -20.09
CA ARG A 144 -0.56 -9.70 -19.23
C ARG A 144 -0.96 -10.51 -18.00
N LEU A 145 -2.06 -10.18 -17.32
CA LEU A 145 -2.54 -10.90 -16.14
C LEU A 145 -2.94 -12.35 -16.47
N MET A 146 -3.61 -12.56 -17.60
CA MET A 146 -3.92 -13.91 -18.07
C MET A 146 -2.66 -14.71 -18.38
N LYS A 147 -1.61 -14.08 -18.94
CA LYS A 147 -0.31 -14.73 -19.15
C LYS A 147 0.33 -15.12 -17.82
N GLU A 148 0.37 -14.21 -16.84
CA GLU A 148 0.94 -14.48 -15.51
C GLU A 148 0.22 -15.63 -14.80
N LEU A 149 -1.12 -15.67 -14.83
CA LEU A 149 -1.88 -16.79 -14.27
C LEU A 149 -1.53 -18.11 -14.97
N ARG A 150 -1.49 -18.13 -16.30
CA ARG A 150 -1.11 -19.34 -17.05
C ARG A 150 0.30 -19.82 -16.71
N ASP A 151 1.24 -18.89 -16.57
CA ASP A 151 2.63 -19.20 -16.24
C ASP A 151 2.72 -19.77 -14.81
N ILE A 152 2.00 -19.16 -13.84
CA ILE A 152 1.87 -19.66 -12.46
C ILE A 152 1.33 -21.09 -12.43
N TYR A 153 0.18 -21.37 -13.08
CA TYR A 153 -0.42 -22.71 -13.07
C TYR A 153 0.49 -23.79 -13.70
N ARG A 154 1.41 -23.39 -14.58
CA ARG A 154 2.38 -24.30 -15.21
C ARG A 154 3.63 -24.51 -14.38
N SER A 155 3.91 -23.62 -13.43
CA SER A 155 5.16 -23.58 -12.69
C SER A 155 5.32 -24.75 -11.70
N ALA A 156 6.57 -25.11 -11.44
CA ALA A 156 6.90 -26.16 -10.47
C ALA A 156 6.54 -25.73 -9.05
N SER A 157 6.70 -24.44 -8.71
CA SER A 157 6.40 -23.90 -7.38
C SER A 157 4.92 -24.02 -7.03
N PHE A 158 4.03 -23.72 -8.00
CA PHE A 158 2.59 -23.86 -7.82
C PHE A 158 2.17 -25.33 -7.74
N LYS A 159 2.65 -26.17 -8.68
CA LYS A 159 2.37 -27.62 -8.69
C LYS A 159 2.91 -28.34 -7.45
N GLY A 160 4.02 -27.87 -6.90
CA GLY A 160 4.60 -28.35 -5.65
C GLY A 160 3.81 -27.94 -4.40
N GLY A 161 2.78 -27.10 -4.56
CA GLY A 161 1.93 -26.63 -3.47
C GLY A 161 2.65 -25.66 -2.54
N ASN A 162 3.58 -24.85 -3.05
CA ASN A 162 4.26 -23.84 -2.23
C ASN A 162 3.32 -22.67 -1.89
N TYR A 163 2.45 -22.33 -2.84
CA TYR A 163 1.43 -21.31 -2.70
C TYR A 163 0.18 -21.69 -3.52
N ALA A 164 -0.95 -21.08 -3.18
CA ALA A 164 -2.20 -21.15 -3.93
C ALA A 164 -2.65 -19.75 -4.36
N VAL A 165 -3.40 -19.67 -5.46
CA VAL A 165 -3.93 -18.41 -6.02
C VAL A 165 -5.42 -18.58 -6.25
N GLU A 166 -6.22 -17.64 -5.74
CA GLU A 166 -7.67 -17.59 -5.88
C GLU A 166 -8.08 -16.20 -6.38
N LEU A 167 -8.92 -16.13 -7.41
CA LEU A 167 -9.44 -14.84 -7.90
C LEU A 167 -10.57 -14.36 -6.98
N VAL A 168 -10.55 -13.08 -6.62
CA VAL A 168 -11.59 -12.49 -5.78
C VAL A 168 -12.74 -12.06 -6.68
N ASN A 169 -13.93 -12.63 -6.47
CA ASN A 169 -15.12 -12.35 -7.29
C ASN A 169 -14.88 -12.53 -8.81
N ASP A 170 -14.12 -13.57 -9.19
CA ASP A 170 -13.71 -13.85 -10.57
C ASP A 170 -12.96 -12.69 -11.27
N SER A 171 -12.44 -11.73 -10.49
CA SER A 171 -11.69 -10.59 -11.00
C SER A 171 -10.24 -10.99 -11.32
N LEU A 172 -9.83 -10.79 -12.57
CA LEU A 172 -8.42 -10.89 -12.96
C LEU A 172 -7.53 -9.83 -12.31
N TYR A 173 -8.11 -8.79 -11.70
CA TYR A 173 -7.39 -7.67 -11.10
C TYR A 173 -7.26 -7.77 -9.58
N GLU A 174 -7.88 -8.77 -8.95
CA GLU A 174 -7.79 -8.97 -7.50
C GLU A 174 -7.58 -10.45 -7.16
N TRP A 175 -6.41 -10.79 -6.62
CA TRP A 175 -6.05 -12.17 -6.29
C TRP A 175 -5.80 -12.31 -4.78
N ASN A 176 -6.26 -13.42 -4.22
CA ASN A 176 -5.84 -13.91 -2.93
C ASN A 176 -4.75 -14.97 -3.14
N VAL A 177 -3.54 -14.70 -2.66
CA VAL A 177 -2.41 -15.61 -2.72
C VAL A 177 -2.15 -16.15 -1.32
N LYS A 178 -2.17 -17.48 -1.16
CA LYS A 178 -1.92 -18.16 0.11
C LYS A 178 -0.55 -18.82 0.07
N ILE A 179 0.38 -18.43 0.94
CA ILE A 179 1.64 -19.13 1.12
C ILE A 179 1.39 -20.34 2.01
N LEU A 180 1.58 -21.52 1.45
CA LEU A 180 1.31 -22.81 2.09
C LEU A 180 2.59 -23.41 2.69
N LYS A 181 3.74 -23.17 2.04
CA LYS A 181 5.04 -23.65 2.48
C LYS A 181 6.03 -22.50 2.56
N VAL A 182 6.76 -22.45 3.67
CA VAL A 182 7.92 -21.59 3.89
C VAL A 182 9.11 -22.49 4.23
N ASP A 183 10.30 -21.91 4.31
CA ASP A 183 11.52 -22.60 4.70
C ASP A 183 11.33 -23.40 6.02
N PRO A 184 11.47 -24.74 6.01
CA PRO A 184 11.28 -25.59 7.19
C PRO A 184 12.17 -25.22 8.38
N ASP A 185 13.34 -24.65 8.13
CA ASP A 185 14.29 -24.26 9.18
C ASP A 185 13.95 -22.91 9.83
N SER A 186 12.92 -22.22 9.31
CA SER A 186 12.51 -20.92 9.81
C SER A 186 11.59 -21.01 11.03
N ALA A 187 11.70 -20.07 11.96
CA ALA A 187 10.76 -19.94 13.07
C ALA A 187 9.31 -19.69 12.60
N LEU A 188 9.14 -19.09 11.42
CA LEU A 188 7.84 -18.88 10.80
C LEU A 188 7.16 -20.21 10.41
N HIS A 189 7.95 -21.21 9.99
CA HIS A 189 7.42 -22.55 9.70
C HIS A 189 6.78 -23.18 10.94
N SER A 190 7.49 -23.16 12.06
CA SER A 190 6.98 -23.66 13.35
C SER A 190 5.71 -22.91 13.79
N ASP A 191 5.68 -21.58 13.61
CA ASP A 191 4.49 -20.79 13.92
C ASP A 191 3.29 -21.20 13.04
N LEU A 192 3.49 -21.48 11.76
CA LEU A 192 2.42 -21.94 10.86
C LEU A 192 1.88 -23.33 11.23
N LEU A 193 2.73 -24.22 11.75
CA LEU A 193 2.30 -25.51 12.28
C LEU A 193 1.40 -25.33 13.52
N ILE A 194 1.78 -24.44 14.44
CA ILE A 194 0.96 -24.10 15.61
C ILE A 194 -0.37 -23.46 15.18
N LEU A 195 -0.33 -22.57 14.18
CA LEU A 195 -1.54 -21.95 13.65
C LEU A 195 -2.49 -23.00 13.07
N LYS A 196 -1.96 -24.00 12.37
CA LYS A 196 -2.74 -25.13 11.83
C LYS A 196 -3.42 -25.98 12.90
N GLU A 197 -2.82 -26.09 14.09
CA GLU A 197 -3.42 -26.82 15.22
C GLU A 197 -4.53 -26.01 15.90
N LYS A 198 -4.40 -24.68 15.94
CA LYS A 198 -5.34 -23.79 16.64
C LYS A 198 -6.49 -23.28 15.77
N GLU A 199 -6.23 -23.05 14.49
CA GLU A 199 -7.16 -22.51 13.52
C GLU A 199 -7.16 -23.38 12.27
N GLU A 200 -8.30 -23.49 11.58
CA GLU A 200 -8.40 -24.23 10.31
C GLU A 200 -7.57 -23.57 9.17
N LYS A 201 -6.97 -22.40 9.43
CA LYS A 201 -6.15 -21.63 8.47
C LYS A 201 -4.66 -21.81 8.76
N CYS A 202 -3.98 -22.63 7.95
CA CYS A 202 -2.54 -22.91 8.10
C CYS A 202 -1.63 -22.11 7.16
N CYS A 203 -2.07 -20.96 6.65
CA CYS A 203 -1.39 -20.26 5.57
C CYS A 203 -1.33 -18.75 5.77
N ILE A 204 -0.31 -18.13 5.16
CA ILE A 204 -0.22 -16.67 5.09
C ILE A 204 -1.00 -16.23 3.86
N SER A 205 -2.16 -15.61 4.09
CA SER A 205 -3.02 -15.06 3.05
C SER A 205 -2.62 -13.62 2.74
N MET A 206 -2.34 -13.37 1.47
CA MET A 206 -2.02 -12.05 0.93
C MET A 206 -3.01 -11.69 -0.17
N ASN A 207 -3.23 -10.39 -0.33
CA ASN A 207 -4.08 -9.85 -1.39
C ASN A 207 -3.21 -9.05 -2.36
N PHE A 208 -3.36 -9.36 -3.65
CA PHE A 208 -2.72 -8.70 -4.77
C PHE A 208 -3.80 -7.92 -5.52
N SER A 209 -3.59 -6.61 -5.66
CA SER A 209 -4.46 -5.73 -6.43
C SER A 209 -3.68 -5.13 -7.59
N PHE A 210 -4.18 -5.38 -8.79
CA PHE A 210 -3.62 -4.90 -10.04
C PHE A 210 -4.45 -3.73 -10.56
N ARG A 211 -3.81 -2.83 -11.30
CA ARG A 211 -4.46 -1.66 -11.92
C ARG A 211 -4.30 -1.68 -13.43
N ASP A 212 -5.00 -0.79 -14.11
CA ASP A 212 -5.09 -0.77 -15.57
C ASP A 212 -3.75 -0.50 -16.28
N ASN A 213 -2.80 0.10 -15.55
CA ASN A 213 -1.43 0.36 -16.01
C ASN A 213 -0.46 -0.80 -15.72
N PHE A 214 -0.92 -1.92 -15.17
CA PHE A 214 -0.11 -3.12 -15.07
C PHE A 214 0.27 -3.61 -16.49
N PRO A 215 1.54 -3.98 -16.76
CA PRO A 215 2.66 -4.25 -15.84
C PRO A 215 3.62 -3.08 -15.59
N PHE A 216 3.32 -1.86 -16.04
CA PHE A 216 4.22 -0.72 -15.86
C PHE A 216 4.26 -0.24 -14.42
N ASP A 217 3.13 -0.31 -13.72
CA ASP A 217 3.06 -0.10 -12.27
C ASP A 217 3.06 -1.44 -11.51
N PRO A 218 3.67 -1.50 -10.30
CA PRO A 218 3.65 -2.69 -9.47
C PRO A 218 2.23 -3.01 -8.98
N PRO A 219 1.94 -4.30 -8.69
CA PRO A 219 0.76 -4.65 -7.93
C PRO A 219 0.85 -4.09 -6.51
N PHE A 220 -0.29 -3.70 -5.95
CA PHE A 220 -0.38 -3.45 -4.52
C PHE A 220 -0.55 -4.77 -3.78
N VAL A 221 0.40 -5.09 -2.90
CA VAL A 221 0.39 -6.34 -2.13
C VAL A 221 0.30 -6.05 -0.65
N ARG A 222 -0.59 -6.77 0.03
CA ARG A 222 -0.75 -6.70 1.49
C ARG A 222 -1.00 -8.08 2.08
N VAL A 223 -0.59 -8.27 3.33
CA VAL A 223 -0.98 -9.39 4.17
C VAL A 223 -2.41 -9.18 4.66
N VAL A 224 -3.23 -10.21 4.55
CA VAL A 224 -4.62 -10.25 5.03
C VAL A 224 -4.68 -10.95 6.39
N SER A 225 -4.01 -12.09 6.50
CA SER A 225 -3.92 -12.89 7.73
C SER A 225 -2.79 -13.91 7.62
N PRO A 226 -2.20 -14.37 8.73
CA PRO A 226 -2.38 -13.89 10.11
C PRO A 226 -1.67 -12.54 10.34
N ILE A 227 -1.78 -11.98 11.55
CA ILE A 227 -0.99 -10.83 11.94
C ILE A 227 0.46 -11.26 12.13
N LEU A 228 1.38 -10.60 11.42
CA LEU A 228 2.80 -10.87 11.44
C LEU A 228 3.55 -9.72 12.13
N THR A 229 4.61 -10.10 12.84
CA THR A 229 5.62 -9.19 13.38
C THR A 229 6.96 -9.46 12.70
N GLY A 230 7.71 -8.41 12.37
CA GLY A 230 8.93 -8.55 11.56
C GLY A 230 8.60 -8.81 10.07
N GLY A 231 9.53 -9.41 9.33
CA GLY A 231 9.29 -9.78 7.92
C GLY A 231 9.11 -8.60 6.96
N TYR A 232 9.44 -7.38 7.38
CA TYR A 232 9.13 -6.15 6.65
C TYR A 232 7.63 -5.91 6.43
N VAL A 233 6.78 -6.53 7.27
CA VAL A 233 5.34 -6.28 7.27
C VAL A 233 5.06 -5.09 8.19
N LEU A 234 4.40 -4.07 7.65
CA LEU A 234 4.04 -2.85 8.35
C LEU A 234 2.63 -2.92 8.96
N GLY A 235 2.29 -1.87 9.70
CA GLY A 235 0.94 -1.62 10.19
C GLY A 235 -0.10 -1.73 9.07
N GLY A 236 -1.24 -2.35 9.38
CA GLY A 236 -2.30 -2.58 8.40
C GLY A 236 -2.03 -3.72 7.40
N GLY A 237 -0.85 -4.34 7.42
CA GLY A 237 -0.50 -5.47 6.57
C GLY A 237 0.24 -5.09 5.28
N ALA A 238 0.69 -3.84 5.11
CA ALA A 238 1.50 -3.48 3.96
C ALA A 238 2.88 -4.15 3.99
N ILE A 239 3.44 -4.45 2.83
CA ILE A 239 4.76 -5.08 2.71
C ILE A 239 5.78 -4.02 2.25
N CYS A 240 6.81 -3.80 3.06
CA CYS A 240 7.90 -2.88 2.77
C CYS A 240 8.99 -3.57 1.94
N MET A 241 8.79 -3.65 0.62
CA MET A 241 9.79 -4.22 -0.30
C MET A 241 10.06 -3.27 -1.46
N GLU A 242 11.33 -3.09 -1.79
CA GLU A 242 11.76 -2.16 -2.84
C GLU A 242 11.16 -2.52 -4.21
N LEU A 243 11.06 -3.81 -4.53
CA LEU A 243 10.47 -4.27 -5.79
C LEU A 243 8.97 -3.95 -5.92
N LEU A 244 8.26 -3.64 -4.82
CA LEU A 244 6.86 -3.20 -4.85
C LEU A 244 6.73 -1.67 -4.90
N THR A 245 7.85 -0.94 -4.95
CA THR A 245 7.89 0.51 -5.14
C THR A 245 8.08 0.86 -6.61
N LYS A 246 7.70 2.07 -7.03
CA LYS A 246 7.93 2.54 -8.40
C LYS A 246 9.40 2.47 -8.85
N GLN A 247 10.33 2.67 -7.91
CA GLN A 247 11.76 2.75 -8.22
C GLN A 247 12.38 1.36 -8.37
N GLY A 248 11.92 0.38 -7.59
CA GLY A 248 12.42 -0.99 -7.65
C GLY A 248 11.61 -1.93 -8.55
N TRP A 249 10.40 -1.54 -8.95
CA TRP A 249 9.56 -2.36 -9.82
C TRP A 249 10.09 -2.38 -11.25
N SER A 250 10.04 -3.56 -11.86
CA SER A 250 10.27 -3.76 -13.28
C SER A 250 9.12 -4.56 -13.86
N SER A 251 8.58 -4.10 -14.98
CA SER A 251 7.55 -4.82 -15.75
C SER A 251 8.03 -6.18 -16.25
N ALA A 252 9.34 -6.47 -16.17
CA ALA A 252 9.94 -7.76 -16.50
C ALA A 252 9.76 -8.81 -15.40
N TYR A 253 9.43 -8.42 -14.16
CA TYR A 253 9.16 -9.39 -13.10
C TYR A 253 7.90 -10.19 -13.39
N SER A 254 7.97 -11.51 -13.19
CA SER A 254 6.79 -12.37 -13.17
C SER A 254 6.13 -12.33 -11.80
N ILE A 255 4.83 -12.50 -11.74
CA ILE A 255 4.07 -12.51 -10.48
C ILE A 255 4.46 -13.72 -9.63
N GLU A 256 4.80 -14.85 -10.24
CA GLU A 256 5.42 -15.97 -9.52
C GLU A 256 6.69 -15.53 -8.79
N SER A 257 7.61 -14.85 -9.47
CA SER A 257 8.87 -14.41 -8.84
C SER A 257 8.60 -13.45 -7.68
N VAL A 258 7.61 -12.57 -7.81
CA VAL A 258 7.17 -11.65 -6.75
C VAL A 258 6.64 -12.42 -5.54
N ILE A 259 5.76 -13.41 -5.75
CA ILE A 259 5.21 -14.25 -4.68
C ILE A 259 6.33 -14.97 -3.92
N MET A 260 7.27 -15.58 -4.66
CA MET A 260 8.38 -16.31 -4.07
C MET A 260 9.37 -15.39 -3.33
N GLN A 261 9.65 -14.19 -3.87
CA GLN A 261 10.50 -13.20 -3.21
C GLN A 261 9.87 -12.64 -1.94
N ILE A 262 8.54 -12.44 -1.91
CA ILE A 262 7.83 -12.05 -0.69
C ILE A 262 7.94 -13.16 0.35
N SER A 263 7.70 -14.41 -0.03
CA SER A 263 7.85 -15.56 0.88
C SER A 263 9.25 -15.65 1.47
N ALA A 264 10.29 -15.48 0.64
CA ALA A 264 11.68 -15.46 1.10
C ALA A 264 11.99 -14.27 2.01
N THR A 265 11.43 -13.09 1.70
CA THR A 265 11.61 -11.87 2.50
C THR A 265 10.98 -12.00 3.89
N LEU A 266 9.82 -12.66 4.00
CA LEU A 266 9.19 -12.93 5.29
C LEU A 266 10.12 -13.78 6.18
N VAL A 267 10.70 -14.85 5.63
CA VAL A 267 11.66 -15.71 6.34
C VAL A 267 12.93 -14.94 6.70
N LYS A 268 13.54 -14.25 5.73
CA LYS A 268 14.77 -13.47 5.95
C LYS A 268 14.59 -12.37 6.99
N GLY A 269 13.43 -11.71 6.98
CA GLY A 269 13.03 -10.70 7.95
C GLY A 269 12.58 -11.27 9.30
N LYS A 270 12.76 -12.58 9.53
CA LYS A 270 12.40 -13.29 10.76
C LYS A 270 10.94 -13.05 11.17
N ALA A 271 10.02 -13.08 10.20
CA ALA A 271 8.60 -12.88 10.48
C ALA A 271 8.11 -13.91 11.51
N ARG A 272 7.28 -13.45 12.46
CA ARG A 272 6.65 -14.29 13.48
C ARG A 272 5.15 -14.04 13.51
N ILE A 273 4.36 -15.09 13.72
CA ILE A 273 2.90 -14.98 13.85
C ILE A 273 2.56 -14.46 15.24
N GLN A 274 1.75 -13.40 15.31
CA GLN A 274 1.25 -12.87 16.57
C GLN A 274 -0.07 -13.56 16.94
N PHE A 275 0.03 -14.65 17.71
CA PHE A 275 -1.14 -15.38 18.19
C PHE A 275 -2.00 -14.51 19.11
N GLY A 276 -3.33 -14.48 18.88
CA GLY A 276 -4.28 -13.70 19.66
C GLY A 276 -4.41 -12.22 19.29
N ALA A 277 -3.69 -11.76 18.25
CA ALA A 277 -3.90 -10.41 17.71
C ALA A 277 -5.24 -10.32 16.98
N ASN A 278 -5.92 -9.16 17.11
CA ASN A 278 -7.19 -8.94 16.42
C ASN A 278 -6.96 -8.80 14.92
N THR A 279 -7.62 -9.61 14.11
CA THR A 279 -7.53 -9.58 12.63
C THR A 279 -7.94 -8.22 12.06
N SER A 280 -8.76 -7.43 12.77
CA SER A 280 -9.12 -6.05 12.37
C SER A 280 -7.94 -5.08 12.34
N GLN A 281 -6.77 -5.48 12.86
CA GLN A 281 -5.56 -4.69 12.75
C GLN A 281 -5.10 -4.52 11.29
N TYR A 282 -5.34 -5.53 10.45
CA TYR A 282 -5.03 -5.47 9.02
C TYR A 282 -6.26 -5.03 8.22
N SER A 283 -6.11 -3.95 7.47
CA SER A 283 -7.15 -3.42 6.60
C SER A 283 -6.52 -2.77 5.37
N LEU A 284 -7.28 -2.71 4.28
CA LEU A 284 -6.81 -2.10 3.03
C LEU A 284 -6.39 -0.63 3.26
N ALA A 285 -7.21 0.15 3.97
CA ALA A 285 -6.94 1.55 4.26
C ALA A 285 -5.63 1.74 5.05
N ARG A 286 -5.41 0.96 6.11
CA ARG A 286 -4.18 1.03 6.91
C ARG A 286 -2.95 0.57 6.14
N ALA A 287 -3.08 -0.47 5.30
CA ALA A 287 -1.99 -0.91 4.43
C ALA A 287 -1.62 0.19 3.43
N GLN A 288 -2.60 0.80 2.77
CA GLN A 288 -2.36 1.89 1.82
C GLN A 288 -1.71 3.10 2.47
N GLN A 289 -2.15 3.47 3.68
CA GLN A 289 -1.53 4.55 4.45
C GLN A 289 -0.06 4.24 4.76
N SER A 290 0.24 3.07 5.30
CA SER A 290 1.61 2.66 5.62
C SER A 290 2.51 2.65 4.38
N PHE A 291 1.97 2.20 3.23
CA PHE A 291 2.70 2.23 1.97
C PHE A 291 2.96 3.65 1.46
N LYS A 292 1.97 4.56 1.55
CA LYS A 292 2.16 5.98 1.19
C LYS A 292 3.25 6.62 2.03
N SER A 293 3.25 6.38 3.35
CA SER A 293 4.29 6.90 4.25
C SER A 293 5.68 6.37 3.90
N LEU A 294 5.82 5.08 3.54
CA LEU A 294 7.08 4.51 3.08
C LEU A 294 7.63 5.21 1.84
N VAL A 295 6.80 5.39 0.83
CA VAL A 295 7.21 6.00 -0.45
C VAL A 295 7.66 7.44 -0.21
N GLN A 296 6.94 8.21 0.61
CA GLN A 296 7.33 9.57 0.97
C GLN A 296 8.67 9.63 1.73
N ILE A 297 8.94 8.66 2.61
CA ILE A 297 10.23 8.58 3.33
C ILE A 297 11.36 8.25 2.36
N HIS A 298 11.14 7.32 1.42
CA HIS A 298 12.13 6.97 0.39
C HIS A 298 12.43 8.15 -0.55
N GLU A 299 11.40 8.89 -0.97
CA GLU A 299 11.52 10.06 -1.83
C GLU A 299 12.23 11.23 -1.11
N LYS A 300 11.95 11.42 0.18
CA LYS A 300 12.53 12.51 0.98
C LYS A 300 13.98 12.27 1.41
N ASN A 301 14.37 11.02 1.64
CA ASN A 301 15.67 10.70 2.23
C ASN A 301 16.77 10.33 1.23
N GLY A 302 16.51 10.33 -0.09
CA GLY A 302 17.54 10.23 -1.13
C GLY A 302 18.63 9.20 -0.84
N MET A 303 18.28 8.01 -0.34
CA MET A 303 19.28 7.01 0.02
C MET A 303 19.95 6.48 -1.26
N PRO A 304 21.29 6.49 -1.34
CA PRO A 304 21.98 6.04 -2.54
C PRO A 304 21.77 4.53 -2.75
N HIS A 305 21.73 4.14 -4.04
CA HIS A 305 21.48 2.81 -4.61
C HIS A 305 22.41 1.66 -4.12
N SER A 306 23.17 1.81 -3.04
CA SER A 306 24.25 0.90 -2.65
C SER A 306 23.90 -0.12 -1.57
N ALA A 307 22.69 -0.12 -1.00
CA ALA A 307 22.34 -1.05 0.10
C ALA A 307 21.60 -2.34 -0.34
N ILE A 308 21.17 -2.48 -1.61
CA ILE A 308 20.21 -3.55 -1.98
C ILE A 308 20.59 -4.30 -3.27
N VAL A 309 21.88 -4.65 -3.46
CA VAL A 309 22.29 -5.53 -4.58
C VAL A 309 22.55 -6.99 -4.14
N HIS A 310 22.40 -7.33 -2.85
CA HIS A 310 22.72 -8.68 -2.39
C HIS A 310 21.58 -9.71 -2.40
N LEU A 311 20.36 -9.34 -2.82
CA LEU A 311 19.21 -10.27 -2.80
C LEU A 311 18.95 -11.00 -4.12
N SER A 312 19.42 -10.47 -5.25
CA SER A 312 19.06 -11.00 -6.57
C SER A 312 19.91 -12.19 -7.04
N VAL A 313 20.93 -12.61 -6.27
CA VAL A 313 21.89 -13.65 -6.71
C VAL A 313 21.60 -15.04 -6.09
N TYR A 314 20.78 -15.17 -5.05
CA TYR A 314 20.62 -16.43 -4.33
C TYR A 314 19.40 -17.30 -4.70
N ILE A 315 18.59 -16.90 -5.69
CA ILE A 315 17.37 -17.66 -6.07
C ILE A 315 17.45 -18.15 -7.52
N THR A 316 18.59 -18.71 -7.92
CA THR A 316 18.67 -19.66 -9.05
C THR A 316 19.81 -20.65 -8.77
N GLY A 317 19.49 -21.83 -8.23
CA GLY A 317 20.46 -22.94 -8.18
C GLY A 317 20.33 -23.83 -6.96
N SER A 318 19.34 -24.73 -6.97
CA SER A 318 19.44 -26.01 -6.27
C SER A 318 19.59 -27.11 -7.30
N GLU A 319 20.82 -27.37 -7.74
CA GLU A 319 21.22 -28.62 -8.37
C GLU A 319 22.72 -28.82 -8.10
N SER A 320 22.99 -29.76 -7.20
CA SER A 320 24.29 -30.39 -6.98
C SER A 320 24.91 -30.85 -8.30
N TYR A 321 26.20 -30.55 -8.58
CA TYR A 321 27.19 -31.46 -9.18
C TYR A 321 28.56 -30.77 -9.35
N GLN A 322 29.60 -31.60 -9.42
CA GLN A 322 31.03 -31.36 -9.27
C GLN A 322 31.66 -30.27 -10.17
N THR A 323 32.64 -29.56 -9.62
CA THR A 323 33.52 -28.62 -10.32
C THR A 323 34.50 -29.32 -11.27
N HIS A 324 34.41 -29.03 -12.57
CA HIS A 324 35.54 -29.15 -13.49
C HIS A 324 35.67 -27.89 -14.37
N SER A 325 36.92 -27.43 -14.48
CA SER A 325 37.45 -26.23 -15.14
C SER A 325 37.23 -26.18 -16.65
N CYS A 326 37.01 -24.96 -17.21
CA CYS A 326 37.42 -24.62 -18.58
C CYS A 326 37.65 -23.10 -18.78
N ARG A 327 38.84 -22.75 -19.28
CA ARG A 327 39.36 -21.42 -19.69
C ARG A 327 38.82 -20.96 -21.06
N ALA A 328 38.63 -19.65 -21.26
CA ALA A 328 38.97 -18.90 -22.51
C ALA A 328 38.78 -17.36 -22.31
N ASN A 329 39.84 -16.55 -22.25
CA ASN A 329 40.43 -15.71 -23.33
C ASN A 329 39.62 -14.46 -23.76
N LEU A 330 39.97 -13.30 -23.20
CA LEU A 330 39.54 -11.94 -23.58
C LEU A 330 40.53 -11.32 -24.59
N ARG A 331 40.04 -10.82 -25.74
CA ARG A 331 40.74 -9.81 -26.55
C ARG A 331 39.75 -8.77 -27.14
N HIS A 332 40.01 -7.51 -26.81
CA HIS A 332 39.64 -6.25 -27.47
C HIS A 332 38.15 -5.81 -27.56
N CYS A 333 37.81 -4.74 -26.85
CA CYS A 333 36.89 -3.72 -27.38
C CYS A 333 37.28 -2.30 -26.93
N LYS A 334 37.39 -1.38 -27.90
CA LYS A 334 37.82 0.02 -27.78
C LYS A 334 36.67 0.92 -27.31
N TYR A 335 37.04 1.93 -26.54
CA TYR A 335 36.18 2.96 -25.96
C TYR A 335 35.75 4.01 -27.02
N ILE A 336 34.45 4.13 -27.33
CA ILE A 336 33.87 5.26 -28.07
C ILE A 336 32.53 5.68 -27.43
N ARG A 337 32.36 7.00 -27.30
CA ARG A 337 31.28 7.77 -26.68
C ARG A 337 29.84 7.28 -26.96
N GLY A 338 29.04 7.23 -25.88
CA GLY A 338 27.60 7.44 -25.92
C GLY A 338 26.76 6.16 -26.02
N ARG A 339 26.21 5.73 -24.87
CA ARG A 339 25.13 4.73 -24.68
C ARG A 339 25.25 3.44 -25.51
N CYS A 340 25.77 2.38 -24.88
CA CYS A 340 25.46 1.01 -25.26
C CYS A 340 24.90 0.28 -24.04
N TRP A 341 23.63 -0.08 -24.10
CA TRP A 341 23.04 -1.13 -23.27
C TRP A 341 23.63 -2.45 -23.77
N LEU A 342 24.49 -3.08 -22.99
CA LEU A 342 24.78 -4.50 -23.14
C LEU A 342 24.96 -5.09 -21.75
N MET A 343 24.03 -5.99 -21.38
CA MET A 343 24.18 -6.86 -20.24
C MET A 343 25.47 -7.68 -20.41
N LEU A 344 26.39 -7.54 -19.45
CA LEU A 344 27.46 -8.50 -19.22
C LEU A 344 27.42 -8.85 -17.74
N PHE A 345 26.86 -10.03 -17.45
CA PHE A 345 27.17 -10.77 -16.23
C PHE A 345 28.68 -11.02 -16.24
N SER A 346 29.39 -10.52 -15.23
CA SER A 346 30.73 -11.00 -14.92
C SER A 346 30.81 -11.24 -13.43
N CYS A 347 30.82 -12.54 -13.08
CA CYS A 347 31.24 -13.07 -11.80
C CYS A 347 32.68 -12.58 -11.55
N GLY A 348 32.94 -11.98 -10.39
CA GLY A 348 34.24 -11.41 -10.04
C GLY A 348 34.61 -11.78 -8.61
N GLU A 349 35.69 -12.54 -8.50
CA GLU A 349 36.26 -13.16 -7.32
C GLU A 349 36.77 -12.15 -6.27
N ILE A 350 36.82 -12.66 -5.04
CA ILE A 350 37.47 -12.11 -3.85
C ILE A 350 38.99 -11.96 -4.10
N PRO A 351 39.63 -10.80 -3.81
CA PRO A 351 41.08 -10.74 -3.69
C PRO A 351 41.54 -11.15 -2.28
N PRO A 352 42.76 -11.69 -2.15
CA PRO A 352 43.25 -12.35 -0.94
C PRO A 352 43.67 -11.35 0.16
N GLN A 353 43.80 -11.92 1.36
CA GLN A 353 44.13 -11.26 2.63
C GLN A 353 45.42 -10.41 2.57
N GLY A 354 45.36 -9.23 3.20
CA GLY A 354 46.52 -8.58 3.81
C GLY A 354 46.74 -7.11 3.41
N ALA A 355 46.09 -6.17 4.09
CA ALA A 355 46.72 -4.94 4.62
C ALA A 355 45.68 -3.98 5.25
N LEU A 356 45.84 -3.76 6.56
CA LEU A 356 45.69 -2.49 7.28
C LEU A 356 44.32 -1.78 7.29
N GLY A 357 43.56 -2.11 8.34
CA GLY A 357 43.13 -1.15 9.35
C GLY A 357 42.35 0.09 8.89
N LYS A 358 41.03 0.07 9.15
CA LYS A 358 40.28 1.16 9.79
C LYS A 358 38.92 0.64 10.25
N THR A 359 38.85 0.42 11.56
CA THR A 359 37.64 0.15 12.34
C THR A 359 36.70 1.35 12.23
N CYS A 360 35.45 1.14 11.83
CA CYS A 360 34.37 2.06 12.12
C CYS A 360 33.32 1.29 12.93
N MET A 361 33.34 1.53 14.25
CA MET A 361 32.24 1.22 15.16
C MET A 361 31.01 2.00 14.71
N VAL A 362 29.86 1.33 14.62
CA VAL A 362 28.56 2.00 14.70
C VAL A 362 27.91 1.52 16.00
N ALA A 363 27.68 2.51 16.86
CA ALA A 363 27.05 2.36 18.17
C ALA A 363 25.56 2.02 18.03
N VAL A 364 25.08 1.38 19.10
CA VAL A 364 23.73 0.84 19.37
C VAL A 364 22.61 1.83 19.07
#